data_AF-A0A7C4SD30-F1
#
_entry.id   AF-A0A7C4SD30-F1
#
_cell.length_a   1.000
_cell.length_b   1.000
_cell.length_c   1.000
_cell.angle_alpha   90.00
_cell.angle_beta   90.00
_cell.angle_gamma   90.00
#
_symmetry.space_group_name_H-M   'P 1'
#
loop_
_entity.id
_entity.type
_entity.pdbx_description
1 polymer ?
#
loop_
_entity_poly.entity_id
_entity_poly.type
_entity_poly.pdbx_seq_one_letter_code
_entity_poly.pdbx_strand_id
1 'polypeptide(L)'
;MKALLVVADGMADRPIKELDGKTPLEVARKPAMDFIAQSGVCGIVDVISPGIPPGSDTGNLALLGYDPFKYYSGRGALEAIGWGLEVKKGDVCLRCNFATVDENLIVLDRRAGRISNEDASKLAESLRKVDL
;
A
#
# COMPACT_ATOMS: atom_id res chain seq x y z
N MET A 1 -3.34 -8.36 -28.91
CA MET A 1 -4.47 -7.93 -28.05
C MET A 1 -3.90 -7.08 -26.92
N LYS A 2 -4.60 -6.05 -26.45
CA LYS A 2 -4.17 -5.23 -25.30
C LYS A 2 -5.07 -5.53 -24.10
N ALA A 3 -4.53 -5.46 -22.88
CA ALA A 3 -5.27 -5.70 -21.65
C ALA A 3 -5.12 -4.50 -20.70
N LEU A 4 -6.16 -4.23 -19.91
CA LEU A 4 -6.19 -3.22 -18.87
C LEU A 4 -6.64 -3.89 -17.57
N LEU A 5 -5.80 -3.82 -16.53
CA LEU A 5 -6.15 -4.24 -15.18
C LEU A 5 -6.39 -2.98 -14.33
N VAL A 6 -7.57 -2.86 -13.75
CA VAL A 6 -7.93 -1.76 -12.85
C VAL A 6 -8.12 -2.32 -11.45
N VAL A 7 -7.33 -1.82 -10.50
CA VAL A 7 -7.39 -2.23 -9.09
C VAL A 7 -7.94 -1.06 -8.28
N ALA A 8 -9.09 -1.25 -7.63
CA ALA A 8 -9.69 -0.26 -6.75
C ALA A 8 -9.27 -0.55 -5.30
N ASP A 9 -8.26 0.16 -4.81
CA ASP A 9 -7.68 -0.05 -3.48
C ASP A 9 -8.73 0.16 -2.38
N GLY A 10 -8.82 -0.80 -1.46
CA GLY A 10 -9.79 -0.78 -0.35
C GLY A 10 -11.27 -0.79 -0.76
N MET A 11 -11.62 -1.17 -2.00
CA MET A 11 -13.01 -1.11 -2.49
C MET A 11 -13.95 -2.11 -1.81
N ALA A 12 -13.42 -3.27 -1.40
CA ALA A 12 -14.21 -4.29 -0.72
C ALA A 12 -14.52 -3.86 0.72
N ASP A 13 -15.77 -4.04 1.14
CA ASP A 13 -16.24 -3.67 2.47
C ASP A 13 -17.27 -4.69 2.98
N ARG A 14 -17.67 -4.52 4.24
CA ARG A 14 -18.74 -5.25 4.88
C ARG A 14 -20.04 -4.43 4.84
N PRO A 15 -21.20 -5.09 4.97
CA PRO A 15 -22.47 -4.42 5.27
C PRO A 15 -22.38 -3.40 6.42
N ILE A 16 -22.89 -2.20 6.18
CA ILE A 16 -22.87 -1.08 7.15
C ILE A 16 -24.31 -0.74 7.56
N LYS A 17 -24.55 -0.53 8.87
CA LYS A 17 -25.89 -0.30 9.42
C LYS A 17 -26.51 1.00 8.91
N GLU A 18 -25.70 2.04 8.79
CA GLU A 18 -26.05 3.37 8.28
C GLU A 18 -26.43 3.34 6.79
N LEU A 19 -26.12 2.25 6.07
CA LEU A 19 -26.45 2.01 4.68
C LEU A 19 -27.53 0.92 4.52
N ASP A 20 -28.37 0.73 5.54
CA ASP A 20 -29.42 -0.30 5.57
C ASP A 20 -28.88 -1.72 5.33
N GLY A 21 -27.68 -2.01 5.84
CA GLY A 21 -27.03 -3.31 5.67
C GLY A 21 -26.38 -3.53 4.30
N LYS A 22 -26.14 -2.46 3.54
CA LYS A 22 -25.38 -2.52 2.27
C LYS A 22 -23.92 -2.09 2.47
N THR A 23 -23.07 -2.44 1.52
CA THR A 23 -21.70 -1.95 1.39
C THR A 23 -21.67 -0.57 0.72
N PRO A 24 -20.60 0.23 0.89
CA PRO A 24 -20.42 1.49 0.16
C PRO A 24 -20.49 1.31 -1.36
N LEU A 25 -19.94 0.20 -1.89
CA LEU A 25 -19.95 -0.08 -3.32
C LEU A 25 -21.36 -0.33 -3.86
N GLU A 26 -22.24 -0.96 -3.10
CA GLU A 26 -23.63 -1.22 -3.49
C GLU A 26 -24.45 0.07 -3.57
N VAL A 27 -24.27 0.99 -2.63
CA VAL A 27 -25.02 2.27 -2.60
C VAL A 27 -24.44 3.34 -3.53
N ALA A 28 -23.17 3.20 -3.95
CA ALA A 28 -22.52 4.16 -4.82
C ALA A 28 -23.14 4.18 -6.23
N ARG A 29 -23.35 5.38 -6.77
CA ARG A 29 -23.73 5.59 -8.18
C ARG A 29 -22.52 5.35 -9.08
N LYS A 30 -22.50 4.23 -9.80
CA LYS A 30 -21.33 3.77 -10.59
C LYS A 30 -21.69 3.24 -12.00
N PRO A 31 -22.34 4.05 -12.85
CA PRO A 31 -22.92 3.58 -14.12
C PRO A 31 -21.91 2.90 -15.06
N ALA A 32 -20.63 3.33 -15.06
CA ALA A 32 -19.60 2.71 -15.89
C ALA A 32 -19.21 1.30 -15.38
N MET A 33 -19.09 1.13 -14.07
CA MET A 33 -18.77 -0.17 -13.47
C MET A 33 -19.97 -1.13 -13.59
N ASP A 34 -21.18 -0.62 -13.35
CA ASP A 34 -22.42 -1.39 -13.52
C ASP A 34 -22.58 -1.86 -14.98
N PHE A 35 -22.26 -1.00 -15.97
CA PHE A 35 -22.26 -1.38 -17.39
C PHE A 35 -21.24 -2.49 -17.72
N ILE A 36 -20.02 -2.39 -17.18
CA ILE A 36 -18.98 -3.42 -17.37
C ILE A 36 -19.42 -4.75 -16.74
N ALA A 37 -20.00 -4.72 -15.54
CA ALA A 37 -20.51 -5.90 -14.86
C ALA A 37 -21.67 -6.57 -15.62
N GLN A 38 -22.59 -5.78 -16.18
CA GLN A 38 -23.72 -6.30 -16.98
C GLN A 38 -23.29 -6.87 -18.33
N SER A 39 -22.25 -6.31 -18.95
CA SER A 39 -21.79 -6.68 -20.29
C SER A 39 -20.63 -7.68 -20.28
N GLY A 40 -20.15 -8.06 -19.09
CA GLY A 40 -18.94 -8.86 -18.89
C GLY A 40 -19.18 -10.12 -18.06
N VAL A 41 -18.12 -10.58 -17.40
CA VAL A 41 -18.14 -11.72 -16.49
C VAL A 41 -17.75 -11.24 -15.09
N CYS A 42 -18.57 -11.59 -14.10
CA CYS A 42 -18.35 -11.27 -12.69
C CYS A 42 -17.88 -12.50 -11.93
N GLY A 43 -17.13 -12.28 -10.86
CA GLY A 43 -16.63 -13.33 -9.98
C GLY A 43 -16.14 -12.76 -8.64
N ILE A 44 -15.71 -13.66 -7.76
CA ILE A 44 -15.08 -13.32 -6.48
C ILE A 44 -13.63 -13.77 -6.55
N VAL A 45 -12.73 -13.01 -5.91
CA VAL A 45 -11.30 -13.32 -5.87
C VAL A 45 -10.78 -13.20 -4.44
N ASP A 46 -10.14 -14.26 -3.96
CA ASP A 46 -9.22 -14.20 -2.84
C ASP A 46 -7.83 -13.84 -3.39
N VAL A 47 -7.37 -12.61 -3.17
CA VAL A 47 -6.14 -12.09 -3.80
C VAL A 47 -4.91 -12.93 -3.42
N ILE A 48 -4.88 -13.45 -2.19
CA ILE A 48 -3.79 -14.31 -1.69
C ILE A 48 -4.30 -15.74 -1.47
N SER A 49 -5.26 -15.89 -0.56
CA SER A 49 -5.88 -17.16 -0.17
C SER A 49 -7.09 -16.86 0.70
N PRO A 50 -8.10 -17.76 0.78
CA PRO A 50 -9.21 -17.62 1.71
C PRO A 50 -8.76 -17.31 3.12
N GLY A 51 -9.31 -16.23 3.70
CA GLY A 51 -9.00 -15.80 5.06
C GLY A 51 -7.66 -15.11 5.27
N ILE A 52 -6.88 -14.84 4.21
CA ILE A 52 -5.61 -14.12 4.28
C ILE A 52 -5.79 -12.69 3.72
N PRO A 53 -5.82 -11.65 4.58
CA PRO A 53 -5.91 -10.27 4.12
C PRO A 53 -4.64 -9.85 3.35
N PRO A 54 -4.76 -9.35 2.10
CA PRO A 54 -3.62 -8.81 1.37
C PRO A 54 -3.15 -7.48 1.97
N GLY A 55 -1.84 -7.30 2.10
CA GLY A 55 -1.26 -5.95 2.14
C GLY A 55 -1.21 -5.37 0.73
N SER A 56 -1.14 -4.05 0.57
CA SER A 56 -1.04 -3.43 -0.76
C SER A 56 0.16 -3.94 -1.57
N ASP A 57 1.25 -4.28 -0.90
CA ASP A 57 2.44 -4.84 -1.53
C ASP A 57 2.25 -6.28 -2.04
N THR A 58 1.93 -7.20 -1.13
CA THR A 58 1.68 -8.62 -1.42
C THR A 58 0.50 -8.83 -2.35
N GLY A 59 -0.55 -8.02 -2.20
CA GLY A 59 -1.74 -8.05 -3.05
C GLY A 59 -1.45 -7.64 -4.49
N ASN A 60 -0.72 -6.54 -4.71
CA ASN A 60 -0.33 -6.16 -6.07
C ASN A 60 0.60 -7.19 -6.71
N LEU A 61 1.52 -7.77 -5.92
CA LEU A 61 2.42 -8.82 -6.40
C LEU A 61 1.63 -10.06 -6.89
N ALA A 62 0.63 -10.49 -6.13
CA ALA A 62 -0.26 -11.59 -6.50
C ALA A 62 -1.13 -11.27 -7.73
N LEU A 63 -1.69 -10.07 -7.82
CA LEU A 63 -2.48 -9.63 -8.99
C LEU A 63 -1.65 -9.58 -10.28
N LEU A 64 -0.34 -9.35 -10.17
CA LEU A 64 0.61 -9.40 -11.28
C LEU A 64 1.09 -10.82 -11.62
N GLY A 65 0.60 -11.84 -10.90
CA GLY A 65 0.86 -13.25 -11.18
C GLY A 65 2.04 -13.88 -10.44
N TYR A 66 2.61 -13.19 -9.44
CA TYR A 66 3.69 -13.73 -8.62
C TYR A 66 3.15 -14.40 -7.36
N ASP A 67 3.79 -15.48 -6.93
CA ASP A 67 3.54 -16.08 -5.62
C ASP A 67 4.12 -15.20 -4.50
N PRO A 68 3.28 -14.55 -3.67
CA PRO A 68 3.75 -13.66 -2.61
C PRO A 68 4.51 -14.41 -1.51
N PHE A 69 4.24 -15.70 -1.29
CA PHE A 69 4.97 -16.48 -0.28
C PHE A 69 6.40 -16.80 -0.70
N LYS A 70 6.68 -16.76 -2.00
CA LYS A 70 8.00 -17.07 -2.56
C LYS A 70 8.82 -15.82 -2.89
N TYR A 71 8.18 -14.80 -3.46
CA TYR A 71 8.90 -13.67 -4.08
C TYR A 71 8.86 -12.38 -3.26
N TYR A 72 8.01 -12.27 -2.24
CA TYR A 72 7.93 -11.05 -1.45
C TYR A 72 9.20 -10.86 -0.60
N SER A 73 9.92 -9.78 -0.88
CA SER A 73 11.19 -9.42 -0.22
C SER A 73 11.04 -8.41 0.92
N GLY A 74 9.81 -8.15 1.36
CA GLY A 74 9.51 -7.17 2.41
C GLY A 74 9.24 -5.76 1.88
N ARG A 75 8.48 -4.99 2.66
CA ARG A 75 7.99 -3.65 2.28
C ARG A 75 9.10 -2.62 2.08
N GLY A 76 10.16 -2.68 2.90
CA GLY A 76 11.24 -1.69 2.83
C GLY A 76 11.93 -1.66 1.45
N ALA A 77 12.17 -2.83 0.86
CA ALA A 77 12.79 -2.93 -0.46
C ALA A 77 11.88 -2.35 -1.56
N LEU A 78 10.57 -2.65 -1.50
CA LEU A 78 9.60 -2.12 -2.45
C LEU A 78 9.47 -0.59 -2.37
N GLU A 79 9.41 -0.04 -1.17
CA GLU A 79 9.35 1.41 -0.95
C GLU A 79 10.65 2.09 -1.45
N ALA A 80 11.83 1.50 -1.18
CA ALA A 80 13.11 2.02 -1.67
C ALA A 80 13.17 2.05 -3.20
N ILE A 81 12.75 0.97 -3.88
CA ILE A 81 12.65 0.92 -5.34
C ILE A 81 11.64 1.97 -5.85
N GLY A 82 10.51 2.12 -5.17
CA GLY A 82 9.50 3.14 -5.50
C GLY A 82 10.02 4.58 -5.41
N TRP A 83 11.01 4.82 -4.54
CA TRP A 83 11.74 6.08 -4.44
C TRP A 83 12.93 6.20 -5.41
N GLY A 84 13.14 5.22 -6.29
CA GLY A 84 14.21 5.21 -7.28
C GLY A 84 15.58 4.81 -6.76
N LEU A 85 15.65 4.19 -5.57
CA LEU A 85 16.90 3.65 -5.05
C LEU A 85 17.22 2.30 -5.69
N GLU A 86 18.51 2.07 -5.95
CA GLU A 86 19.00 0.75 -6.33
C GLU A 86 19.02 -0.14 -5.07
N VAL A 87 18.36 -1.30 -5.14
CA VAL A 87 18.34 -2.30 -4.06
C VAL A 87 18.99 -3.57 -4.58
N LYS A 88 20.05 -4.03 -3.89
CA LYS A 88 20.82 -5.22 -4.23
C LYS A 88 20.45 -6.40 -3.35
N LYS A 89 20.77 -7.61 -3.82
CA LYS A 89 20.59 -8.83 -3.02
C LYS A 89 21.45 -8.74 -1.76
N GLY A 90 20.82 -8.89 -0.61
CA GLY A 90 21.48 -8.81 0.70
C GLY A 90 21.30 -7.47 1.39
N ASP A 91 20.80 -6.44 0.70
CA ASP A 91 20.49 -5.17 1.31
C ASP A 91 19.33 -5.31 2.30
N VAL A 92 19.43 -4.58 3.42
CA VAL A 92 18.36 -4.46 4.40
C VAL A 92 17.74 -3.08 4.28
N CYS A 93 16.52 -3.03 3.75
CA CYS A 93 15.79 -1.78 3.58
C CYS A 93 14.74 -1.62 4.67
N LEU A 94 14.72 -0.45 5.30
CA LEU A 94 13.76 -0.11 6.35
C LEU A 94 12.89 1.05 5.91
N ARG A 95 11.58 0.93 6.17
CA ARG A 95 10.67 2.07 6.06
C ARG A 95 10.75 2.89 7.33
N CYS A 96 11.17 4.14 7.20
CA CYS A 96 11.32 5.07 8.32
C CYS A 96 10.38 6.27 8.19
N ASN A 97 10.04 6.87 9.33
CA ASN A 97 9.41 8.19 9.40
C ASN A 97 10.29 9.10 10.25
N PHE A 98 10.30 10.40 9.95
CA PHE A 98 10.75 11.39 10.92
C PHE A 98 9.70 11.55 12.02
N ALA A 99 10.16 11.64 13.26
CA ALA A 99 9.33 11.81 14.44
C ALA A 99 9.86 12.95 15.30
N THR A 100 8.95 13.62 16.02
CA THR A 100 9.31 14.60 17.06
C THR A 100 9.39 13.86 18.39
N VAL A 101 10.49 14.09 19.12
CA VAL A 101 10.73 13.52 20.44
C VAL A 101 10.96 14.63 21.47
N ASP A 102 10.73 14.34 22.74
CA ASP A 102 11.15 15.20 23.84
C ASP A 102 12.63 15.00 24.20
N GLU A 103 13.09 15.71 25.23
CA GLU A 103 14.46 15.63 25.76
C GLU A 103 14.86 14.26 26.32
N ASN A 104 13.89 13.39 26.63
CA ASN A 104 14.10 12.01 27.07
C ASN A 104 13.91 11.00 25.93
N LEU A 105 13.84 11.47 24.67
CA LEU A 105 13.59 10.66 23.46
C LEU A 105 12.21 9.98 23.42
N ILE A 106 11.24 10.47 24.19
CA ILE A 106 9.86 9.99 24.11
C ILE A 106 9.21 10.57 22.86
N VAL A 107 8.63 9.71 22.03
CA VAL A 107 7.97 10.12 20.78
C VAL A 107 6.69 10.90 21.09
N LEU A 108 6.71 12.20 20.78
CA LEU A 108 5.58 13.11 20.89
C LEU A 108 4.71 13.07 19.64
N ASP A 109 5.33 12.98 18.45
CA ASP A 109 4.63 12.82 17.18
C ASP A 109 5.40 11.89 16.24
N ARG A 110 4.77 10.78 15.86
CA ARG A 110 5.33 9.74 14.96
C ARG A 110 5.54 10.20 13.51
N ARG A 111 5.13 11.42 13.16
CA ARG A 111 5.24 12.00 11.81
C ARG A 111 5.84 13.40 11.79
N ALA A 112 6.32 13.90 12.92
CA ALA A 112 6.91 15.23 13.05
C ALA A 112 6.05 16.35 12.41
N GLY A 113 4.74 16.36 12.66
CA GLY A 113 3.82 17.34 12.09
C GLY A 113 3.59 17.21 10.58
N ARG A 114 4.06 16.12 9.94
CA ARG A 114 4.09 15.93 8.48
C ARG A 114 4.83 17.08 7.78
N ILE A 115 6.08 17.32 8.18
CA ILE A 115 6.97 18.27 7.51
C ILE A 115 6.98 18.09 5.98
N SER A 116 7.30 19.18 5.28
CA SER A 116 7.38 19.19 3.82
C SER A 116 8.46 18.21 3.31
N ASN A 117 8.30 17.73 2.07
CA ASN A 117 9.34 16.91 1.43
C ASN A 117 10.68 17.66 1.32
N GLU A 118 10.64 18.98 1.16
CA GLU A 118 11.85 19.81 1.10
C GLU A 118 12.63 19.74 2.42
N ASP A 119 11.95 19.90 3.56
CA ASP A 119 12.59 19.86 4.87
C ASP A 119 13.02 18.45 5.25
N ALA A 120 12.17 17.45 4.97
CA ALA A 120 12.49 16.04 5.19
C ALA A 120 13.72 15.60 4.39
N SER A 121 13.91 16.12 3.18
CA SER A 121 15.07 15.79 2.34
C SER A 121 16.38 16.28 2.96
N LYS A 122 16.39 17.51 3.50
CA LYS A 122 17.55 18.06 4.22
C LYS A 122 17.93 17.21 5.43
N LEU A 123 16.94 16.71 6.17
CA LEU A 123 17.15 15.78 7.30
C LEU A 123 17.67 14.42 6.82
N ALA A 124 17.12 13.88 5.73
CA ALA A 124 17.58 12.59 5.19
C ALA A 124 19.03 12.66 4.69
N GLU A 125 19.43 13.77 4.09
CA GLU A 125 20.82 14.00 3.66
C GLU A 125 21.80 14.08 4.83
N SER A 126 21.40 14.67 5.96
CA SER A 126 22.28 14.74 7.13
C SER A 126 22.55 13.36 7.73
N LEU A 127 21.58 12.45 7.64
CA LEU A 127 21.71 11.06 8.09
C LEU A 127 22.60 10.20 7.19
N ARG A 128 22.79 10.54 5.91
CA ARG A 128 23.69 9.78 5.01
C ARG A 128 25.15 9.78 5.44
N LYS A 129 25.54 10.72 6.31
CA LYS A 129 26.90 10.84 6.82
C LYS A 129 27.15 10.00 8.08
N VAL A 130 26.11 9.33 8.59
CA VAL A 130 26.21 8.47 9.75
C VAL A 130 26.64 7.09 9.28
N ASP A 131 27.86 6.70 9.63
CA ASP A 131 28.30 5.31 9.51
C ASP A 131 27.62 4.49 10.62
N LEU A 132 27.05 3.34 10.23
CA LEU A 132 26.41 2.37 11.13
C LEU A 132 27.40 1.31 11.59
#